data_AF-A0A523Y1E8-F1
#
_entry.id   AF-A0A523Y1E8-F1
#
_cell.length_a   1.000
_cell.length_b   1.000
_cell.length_c   1.000
_cell.angle_alpha   90.00
_cell.angle_beta   90.00
_cell.angle_gamma   90.00
#
_symmetry.space_group_name_H-M   'P 1'
#
loop_
_entity.id
_entity.type
_entity.pdbx_description
1 polymer ?
#
loop_
_entity_poly.entity_id
_entity_poly.type
_entity_poly.pdbx_seq_one_letter_code
_entity_poly.pdbx_strand_id
1 'polypeptide(L)' 'VGGTRGLGELKRRVDSGEMEVAFTLYPVSMKQLMDIADTGNIMPPKTTWFAPKLRSGLVVHSLE' A
#
# COMPACT_ATOMS: atom_id res chain seq x y z
N VAL A 1 -2.64 -0.31 9.60
CA VAL A 1 -2.39 -1.75 9.38
C VAL A 1 -1.71 -1.93 8.02
N GLY A 2 -0.61 -2.69 7.94
CA GLY A 2 0.09 -2.95 6.67
C GLY A 2 -0.58 -4.06 5.85
N GLY A 3 -0.38 -4.08 4.53
CA GLY A 3 -1.14 -4.93 3.60
C GLY A 3 -1.08 -6.44 3.85
N THR A 4 -0.08 -6.94 4.57
CA THR A 4 0.04 -8.38 4.90
C THR A 4 -0.88 -8.86 6.03
N ARG A 5 -1.47 -7.95 6.82
CA ARG A 5 -2.31 -8.31 7.98
C ARG A 5 -3.82 -8.35 7.64
N GLY A 6 -4.22 -7.78 6.51
CA GLY A 6 -5.58 -7.88 5.98
C GLY A 6 -6.69 -7.28 6.87
N LEU A 7 -7.93 -7.68 6.58
CA LEU A 7 -9.14 -7.19 7.25
C LEU A 7 -9.27 -7.70 8.70
N GLY A 8 -8.75 -8.89 9.00
CA GLY A 8 -8.84 -9.47 10.35
C GLY A 8 -8.17 -8.61 11.41
N GLU A 9 -7.00 -8.05 11.12
CA GLU A 9 -6.31 -7.14 12.03
C GLU A 9 -7.04 -5.79 12.18
N LEU A 10 -7.66 -5.27 11.11
CA LEU A 10 -8.49 -4.07 11.21
C LEU A 10 -9.68 -4.31 12.15
N LYS A 11 -10.39 -5.43 11.98
CA LYS A 11 -11.50 -5.83 12.85
C LYS A 11 -11.05 -5.97 14.30
N ARG A 12 -9.94 -6.69 14.54
CA ARG A 12 -9.42 -6.92 15.90
C ARG A 12 -9.17 -5.60 16.65
N ARG A 13 -8.60 -4.59 15.99
CA ARG A 13 -8.29 -3.28 16.62
C ARG A 13 -9.53 -2.46 16.96
N VAL A 14 -10.57 -2.56 16.13
CA VAL A 14 -11.86 -1.90 16.41
C VAL A 14 -12.57 -2.64 17.55
N ASP A 15 -12.69 -3.97 17.46
CA ASP A 15 -13.34 -4.78 18.48
C ASP A 15 -12.64 -4.66 19.86
N SER A 16 -11.32 -4.44 19.89
CA SER A 16 -10.56 -4.26 21.14
C SER A 16 -10.64 -2.86 21.74
N GLY A 17 -11.27 -1.90 21.06
CA GLY A 17 -11.28 -0.49 21.47
C GLY A 17 -9.92 0.23 21.31
N GLU A 18 -8.97 -0.34 20.57
CA GLU A 18 -7.71 0.35 20.22
C GLU A 18 -7.98 1.48 19.22
N MET A 19 -8.99 1.28 18.37
CA MET A 19 -9.41 2.20 17.32
C MET A 19 -10.94 2.30 17.32
N GLU A 20 -11.48 3.49 17.04
CA GLU A 20 -12.93 3.70 16.97
C GLU A 20 -13.54 3.20 15.66
N VAL A 21 -12.78 3.25 14.56
CA VAL A 21 -13.26 2.92 13.22
C VAL A 21 -12.12 2.44 12.32
N ALA A 22 -12.45 1.60 11.34
CA ALA A 22 -11.53 1.16 10.29
C ALA A 22 -12.15 1.37 8.90
N PHE A 23 -11.33 1.89 7.98
CA PHE A 23 -11.67 2.01 6.56
C PHE A 23 -10.83 1.04 5.74
N THR A 24 -11.45 0.45 4.72
CA THR A 24 -10.78 -0.37 3.72
C THR A 24 -11.31 -0.02 2.34
N LEU A 25 -10.47 -0.20 1.32
CA LEU A 25 -10.81 0.08 -0.07
C LEU A 25 -10.71 -1.20 -0.88
N TYR A 26 -11.52 -1.31 -1.93
CA TYR A 26 -11.37 -2.41 -2.89
C TYR A 26 -9.98 -2.37 -3.53
N PRO A 27 -9.33 -3.53 -3.72
CA PRO A 27 -8.02 -3.59 -4.35
C PRO A 27 -8.12 -3.13 -5.81
N VAL A 28 -7.14 -2.34 -6.24
CA VAL A 28 -6.99 -1.99 -7.66
C VAL A 28 -6.40 -3.17 -8.43
N SER A 29 -6.89 -3.39 -9.65
CA SER A 29 -6.30 -4.36 -10.57
C SER A 29 -4.99 -3.82 -11.16
N MET A 30 -4.13 -4.71 -11.65
CA MET A 30 -2.92 -4.32 -12.37
C MET A 30 -3.25 -3.47 -13.61
N LYS A 31 -4.32 -3.79 -14.34
CA LYS A 31 -4.74 -3.01 -15.50
C LYS A 31 -5.05 -1.56 -15.12
N GLN A 32 -5.88 -1.35 -14.09
CA GLN A 32 -6.22 0.01 -13.61
C GLN A 32 -4.99 0.79 -13.16
N LEU A 33 -4.03 0.12 -12.51
CA LEU A 33 -2.78 0.74 -12.10
C LEU A 33 -1.98 1.23 -13.31
N MET A 34 -1.86 0.40 -14.36
CA MET A 34 -1.16 0.78 -15.60
C MET A 34 -1.88 1.91 -16.34
N ASP A 35 -3.21 1.80 -16.49
CA ASP A 35 -4.03 2.84 -17.13
C ASP A 35 -3.84 4.22 -16.47
N ILE A 36 -3.76 4.28 -15.14
CA ILE A 36 -3.54 5.54 -14.41
C ILE A 36 -2.13 6.10 -14.65
N ALA A 37 -1.11 5.25 -14.66
CA ALA A 37 0.26 5.66 -14.96
C ALA A 37 0.41 6.22 -16.38
N ASP A 38 -0.23 5.57 -17.37
CA ASP A 38 -0.20 6.00 -18.77
C ASP A 38 -0.85 7.36 -19.00
N THR A 39 -1.82 7.74 -18.14
CA THR A 39 -2.47 9.06 -18.20
C THR A 39 -1.66 10.19 -17.54
N GLY A 40 -0.48 9.89 -16.95
CA GLY A 40 0.31 10.87 -16.20
C GLY A 40 -0.32 11.29 -14.86
N ASN A 41 -1.36 10.57 -14.40
CA ASN A 41 -2.00 10.81 -13.12
C ASN A 41 -1.31 10.04 -11.99
N ILE A 42 -1.63 10.42 -10.75
CA ILE A 42 -1.05 9.81 -9.54
C ILE A 42 -2.16 9.20 -8.68
N MET A 43 -1.93 7.98 -8.20
CA MET A 43 -2.81 7.33 -7.21
C MET A 43 -2.80 8.11 -5.89
N PRO A 44 -3.96 8.27 -5.22
CA PRO A 44 -3.97 8.87 -3.89
C PRO A 44 -3.06 8.12 -2.93
N PRO A 45 -2.42 8.80 -1.96
CA PRO A 45 -1.46 8.16 -1.08
C PRO A 45 -2.10 7.01 -0.29
N LYS A 46 -1.34 5.91 -0.13
CA LYS A 46 -1.71 4.72 0.66
C LYS A 46 -2.89 3.90 0.12
N THR A 47 -3.25 4.06 -1.15
CA THR A 47 -4.30 3.27 -1.82
C THR A 47 -3.82 1.92 -2.38
N THR A 48 -2.50 1.70 -2.47
CA THR A 48 -1.91 0.46 -2.99
C THR A 48 -0.86 -0.12 -2.06
N TRP A 49 -0.72 -1.45 -2.04
CA TRP A 49 0.32 -2.16 -1.29
C TRP A 49 0.99 -3.23 -2.15
N PHE A 50 2.26 -3.01 -2.51
CA PHE A 50 3.08 -4.00 -3.18
C PHE A 50 3.74 -4.95 -2.16
N ALA A 51 3.70 -6.25 -2.45
CA ALA A 51 4.37 -7.31 -1.71
C ALA A 51 4.98 -8.33 -2.69
N PRO A 52 6.26 -8.73 -2.53
CA PRO A 52 7.22 -8.20 -1.57
C PRO A 52 7.53 -6.73 -1.84
N LYS A 53 7.97 -6.01 -0.81
CA LYS A 53 8.54 -4.67 -1.03
C LYS A 53 9.81 -4.84 -1.86
N LEU A 54 10.04 -3.93 -2.80
CA LEU A 54 11.34 -3.83 -3.47
C LEU A 54 12.40 -3.74 -2.38
N ARG A 55 13.47 -4.54 -2.51
CA ARG A 55 14.58 -4.46 -1.57
C ARG A 55 15.18 -3.07 -1.71
N SER A 56 15.03 -2.25 -0.68
CA SER A 56 15.72 -0.98 -0.61
C SER A 56 17.22 -1.26 -0.49
N GLY A 57 18.01 -0.66 -1.36
CA GLY A 57 19.46 -0.65 -1.28
C GLY A 57 19.97 0.71 -1.70
N LEU A 58 21.02 1.20 -1.04
CA LEU A 58 21.73 2.40 -1.47
C LEU A 58 22.77 1.97 -2.50
N VAL A 59 22.57 2.34 -3.76
CA VAL A 59 23.61 2.20 -4.79
C VAL A 59 24.45 3.46 -4.75
N VAL A 60 25.70 3.35 -4.29
CA VAL A 60 26.69 4.43 -4.35
C VAL A 60 27.67 4.08 -5.46
N HIS A 61 27.74 4.92 -6.49
CA HIS A 61 28.81 4.90 -7.47
C HIS A 61 29.75 6.06 -7.14
N SER A 62 30.90 5.76 -6.55
CA SER A 62 31.95 6.76 -6.33
C SER A 62 32.58 7.13 -7.66
N LEU A 63 32.76 8.43 -7.92
CA LEU A 63 33.38 8.98 -9.13
C LEU A 63 34.83 9.41 -8.88
N GLU A 64 35.55 8.67 -8.02
CA GLU A 64 37.00 8.83 -7.86
C GLU A 64 37.76 7.99 -8.89
#